data_AF-A0A9Q3CAA0-F1
#
_entry.id   AF-A0A9Q3CAA0-F1
#
_cell.length_a   1.000
_cell.length_b   1.000
_cell.length_c   1.000
_cell.angle_alpha   90.00
_cell.angle_beta   90.00
_cell.angle_gamma   90.00
#
_symmetry.space_group_name_H-M   'P 1'
#
loop_
_entity.id
_entity.type
_entity.pdbx_description
1 polymer ?
#
loop_
_entity_poly.entity_id
_entity_poly.type
_entity_poly.pdbx_seq_one_letter_code
_entity_poly.pdbx_strand_id
1 'polypeptide(L)'
;MGKLPQAVAPRDSSKAPVLKTLSMKATNSFAGTQAHGLKGFIQCCQLMFHNDPANFFSDRKKVLYSTSFFTGRAGKCIEPYLSNISNEDPSYLLNN
;
A
#
# COMPACT_ATOMS: atom_id res chain seq x y z
N MET A 1 62.67 -20.33 2.87
CA MET A 1 61.38 -20.70 2.25
C MET A 1 60.31 -19.75 2.76
N GLY A 2 59.96 -18.72 1.98
CA GLY A 2 58.92 -17.75 2.34
C GLY A 2 57.72 -17.93 1.41
N LYS A 3 56.54 -18.24 1.96
CA LYS A 3 55.29 -18.44 1.20
C LYS A 3 54.48 -17.15 1.32
N LEU A 4 54.19 -16.48 0.20
CA LEU A 4 53.28 -15.33 0.15
C LEU A 4 51.85 -15.75 0.52
N PRO A 5 51.07 -14.93 1.25
CA PRO A 5 49.63 -15.13 1.37
C PRO A 5 48.91 -14.77 0.06
N GLN A 6 48.02 -15.67 -0.31
CA GLN A 6 47.20 -15.67 -1.53
C GLN A 6 46.12 -14.58 -1.48
N ALA A 7 45.85 -13.98 -2.64
CA ALA A 7 44.87 -12.92 -2.84
C ALA A 7 43.46 -13.33 -2.37
N VAL A 8 42.82 -12.49 -1.56
CA VAL A 8 41.41 -12.62 -1.17
C VAL A 8 40.56 -12.20 -2.38
N ALA A 9 39.82 -13.14 -2.96
CA ALA A 9 38.86 -12.87 -4.03
C ALA A 9 37.79 -11.85 -3.56
N PRO A 10 37.18 -11.08 -4.48
CA PRO A 10 36.19 -10.08 -4.11
C PRO A 10 35.00 -10.75 -3.42
N ARG A 11 34.59 -10.23 -2.26
CA ARG A 11 33.34 -10.63 -1.61
C ARG A 11 32.20 -10.28 -2.54
N ASP A 12 31.58 -11.32 -3.08
CA ASP A 12 30.36 -11.26 -3.87
C ASP A 12 29.29 -10.47 -3.11
N SER A 13 29.13 -9.22 -3.52
CA SER A 13 28.24 -8.24 -2.89
C SER A 13 26.83 -8.40 -3.44
N SER A 14 26.28 -9.62 -3.36
CA SER A 14 25.06 -9.94 -4.09
C SER A 14 24.13 -10.90 -3.35
N LYS A 15 24.08 -10.85 -2.01
CA LYS A 15 22.99 -11.49 -1.25
C LYS A 15 22.50 -10.56 -0.14
N ALA A 16 21.95 -9.42 -0.54
CA ALA A 16 20.92 -8.79 0.27
C ALA A 16 19.82 -9.85 0.51
N PRO A 17 19.32 -10.02 1.75
CA PRO A 17 18.21 -10.92 1.97
C PRO A 17 17.04 -10.37 1.16
N VAL A 18 16.63 -11.12 0.14
CA VAL A 18 15.34 -10.89 -0.52
C VAL A 18 14.32 -11.04 0.59
N LEU A 19 13.84 -9.90 1.09
CA LEU A 19 12.71 -9.82 1.97
C LEU A 19 11.58 -10.42 1.17
N LYS A 20 11.37 -11.73 1.37
CA LYS A 20 10.26 -12.48 0.78
C LYS A 20 9.05 -11.72 1.25
N THR A 21 8.48 -10.90 0.36
CA THR A 21 7.22 -10.23 0.57
C THR A 21 6.27 -11.35 0.96
N LEU A 22 6.01 -11.47 2.27
CA LEU A 22 5.01 -12.36 2.81
C LEU A 22 3.82 -12.15 1.91
N SER A 23 3.35 -13.20 1.23
CA SER A 23 2.19 -13.13 0.34
C SER A 23 1.10 -12.36 1.07
N MET A 24 0.99 -11.06 0.78
CA MET A 24 0.21 -10.16 1.59
C MET A 24 -1.22 -10.48 1.22
N LYS A 25 -1.94 -11.13 2.14
CA LYS A 25 -3.37 -11.37 1.95
C LYS A 25 -4.00 -10.03 1.56
N ALA A 26 -4.78 -10.05 0.48
CA ALA A 26 -5.55 -8.89 0.05
C ALA A 26 -6.26 -8.26 1.27
N THR A 27 -6.28 -6.94 1.32
CA THR A 27 -6.83 -6.20 2.44
C THR A 27 -8.23 -6.74 2.78
N ASN A 28 -8.48 -7.08 4.05
CA ASN A 28 -9.80 -7.53 4.46
C ASN A 28 -10.81 -6.40 4.20
N SER A 29 -11.98 -6.73 3.65
CA SER A 29 -13.04 -5.74 3.41
C SER A 29 -13.45 -5.01 4.68
N PHE A 30 -13.68 -3.70 4.60
CA PHE A 30 -14.09 -2.86 5.72
C PHE A 30 -15.54 -2.40 5.55
N ALA A 31 -16.43 -2.87 6.43
CA ALA A 31 -17.87 -2.59 6.35
C ALA A 31 -18.30 -1.27 7.03
N GLY A 32 -17.42 -0.62 7.78
CA GLY A 32 -17.75 0.63 8.51
C GLY A 32 -18.48 0.45 9.84
N THR A 33 -18.54 -0.76 10.40
CA THR A 33 -19.26 -1.07 11.65
C THR A 33 -18.37 -1.17 12.89
N GLN A 34 -17.07 -1.38 12.73
CA GLN A 34 -16.14 -1.57 13.84
C GLN A 34 -15.01 -0.54 13.78
N ALA A 35 -14.91 0.34 14.78
CA ALA A 35 -13.87 1.36 14.86
C ALA A 35 -12.44 0.75 14.88
N HIS A 36 -12.26 -0.38 15.54
CA HIS A 36 -10.96 -1.06 15.64
C HIS A 36 -10.48 -1.63 14.29
N GLY A 37 -11.41 -1.95 13.37
CA GLY A 37 -11.07 -2.48 12.05
C GLY A 37 -10.46 -1.43 11.11
N LEU A 38 -10.80 -0.14 11.29
CA LEU A 38 -10.35 0.93 10.42
C LEU A 38 -8.84 1.17 10.51
N LYS A 39 -8.29 1.17 11.74
CA LYS A 39 -6.84 1.38 11.94
C LYS A 39 -6.02 0.27 11.26
N GLY A 40 -6.40 -0.98 11.46
CA GLY A 40 -5.73 -2.12 10.83
C GLY A 40 -5.84 -2.08 9.31
N PHE A 41 -7.01 -1.72 8.79
CA PHE A 41 -7.22 -1.52 7.36
C PHE A 41 -6.27 -0.45 6.78
N ILE A 42 -6.21 0.73 7.41
CA ILE A 42 -5.33 1.83 6.96
C ILE A 42 -3.87 1.42 6.98
N GLN A 43 -3.42 0.73 8.03
CA GLN A 43 -2.04 0.24 8.14
C GLN A 43 -1.71 -0.76 7.02
N CYS A 44 -2.62 -1.67 6.68
CA CYS A 44 -2.46 -2.57 5.54
C CYS A 44 -2.35 -1.81 4.21
N CYS A 45 -3.20 -0.82 3.98
CA CYS A 45 -3.13 0.02 2.78
C CYS A 45 -1.79 0.74 2.66
N GLN A 46 -1.30 1.35 3.74
CA GLN A 46 0.00 2.04 3.77
C GLN A 46 1.15 1.09 3.42
N LEU A 47 1.13 -0.12 3.97
CA LEU A 47 2.14 -1.13 3.67
C LEU A 47 2.10 -1.56 2.20
N MET A 48 0.90 -1.77 1.63
CA MET A 48 0.75 -2.08 0.21
C MET A 48 1.29 -0.96 -0.69
N PHE A 49 1.00 0.30 -0.36
CA PHE A 49 1.47 1.45 -1.14
C PHE A 49 2.99 1.62 -1.07
N HIS A 50 3.58 1.32 0.08
CA HIS A 50 5.02 1.36 0.27
C HIS A 50 5.74 0.24 -0.49
N ASN A 51 5.14 -0.95 -0.54
CA ASN A 51 5.75 -2.12 -1.19
C ASN A 51 5.68 -2.07 -2.72
N ASP A 52 4.74 -1.33 -3.29
CA ASP A 52 4.58 -1.22 -4.75
C ASP A 52 4.37 0.24 -5.20
N PRO A 53 5.42 1.08 -5.07
CA PRO A 53 5.32 2.49 -5.41
C PRO A 53 5.07 2.74 -6.90
N ALA A 54 5.46 1.79 -7.77
CA ALA A 54 5.22 1.89 -9.21
C ALA A 54 3.73 1.76 -9.55
N ASN A 55 2.99 0.86 -8.90
CA ASN A 55 1.54 0.77 -9.09
C ASN A 55 0.78 1.84 -8.31
N PHE A 56 1.29 2.28 -7.15
CA PHE A 56 0.66 3.28 -6.27
C PHE A 56 1.27 4.68 -6.38
N PHE A 57 1.69 5.10 -7.58
CA PHE A 57 2.37 6.37 -7.80
C PHE A 57 1.51 7.62 -7.57
N SER A 58 0.18 7.51 -7.67
CA SER A 58 -0.75 8.63 -7.46
C SER A 58 -1.72 8.34 -6.33
N ASP A 59 -2.10 9.40 -5.62
CA ASP A 59 -3.06 9.29 -4.53
C ASP A 59 -4.42 8.81 -5.03
N ARG A 60 -4.81 9.16 -6.26
CA ARG A 60 -6.00 8.61 -6.91
C ARG A 60 -5.99 7.07 -6.97
N LYS A 61 -4.87 6.45 -7.32
CA LYS A 61 -4.76 4.98 -7.35
C LYS A 61 -4.83 4.37 -5.96
N LYS A 62 -4.22 5.02 -4.97
CA LYS A 62 -4.30 4.61 -3.55
C LYS A 62 -5.73 4.66 -3.03
N VAL A 63 -6.47 5.73 -3.35
CA VAL A 63 -7.89 5.88 -3.00
C VAL A 63 -8.71 4.80 -3.69
N LEU A 64 -8.62 4.65 -5.01
CA LEU A 64 -9.36 3.62 -5.77
C LEU A 64 -9.13 2.21 -5.23
N TYR A 65 -7.88 1.86 -4.93
CA TYR A 65 -7.55 0.58 -4.31
C TYR A 65 -8.21 0.44 -2.94
N SER A 66 -8.05 1.41 -2.05
CA SER A 66 -8.61 1.34 -0.69
C SER A 66 -10.13 1.22 -0.71
N THR A 67 -10.81 2.04 -1.53
CA THR A 67 -12.26 2.08 -1.59
C THR A 67 -12.86 0.82 -2.20
N SER A 68 -12.11 0.08 -3.02
CA SER A 68 -12.57 -1.22 -3.55
C SER A 68 -12.83 -2.27 -2.46
N PHE A 69 -12.25 -2.09 -1.27
CA PHE A 69 -12.46 -2.96 -0.11
C PHE A 69 -13.56 -2.45 0.83
N PHE A 70 -14.13 -1.27 0.57
CA PHE A 70 -15.23 -0.75 1.37
C PHE A 70 -16.52 -1.46 1.03
N THR A 71 -17.21 -1.93 2.06
CA THR A 71 -18.50 -2.59 1.95
C THR A 71 -19.48 -1.97 2.94
N GLY A 72 -20.74 -2.39 2.93
CA GLY A 72 -21.72 -1.99 3.93
C GLY A 72 -21.87 -0.47 4.08
N ARG A 73 -21.74 0.04 5.31
CA ARG A 73 -21.86 1.47 5.61
C ARG A 73 -20.71 2.27 5.02
N ALA A 74 -19.48 1.75 5.09
CA ALA A 74 -18.31 2.44 4.53
C ALA A 74 -18.44 2.64 3.01
N GLY A 75 -18.90 1.62 2.29
CA GLY A 75 -19.17 1.71 0.86
C GLY A 75 -20.20 2.79 0.53
N LYS A 76 -21.35 2.75 1.21
CA LYS A 76 -22.41 3.76 1.03
C LYS A 76 -21.96 5.18 1.36
N CYS A 77 -21.10 5.35 2.37
CA CYS A 77 -20.56 6.66 2.73
C CYS A 77 -19.61 7.20 1.67
N ILE A 78 -18.81 6.36 1.00
CA ILE A 78 -17.81 6.82 0.04
C ILE A 78 -18.37 6.97 -1.39
N GLU A 79 -19.42 6.22 -1.72
CA GLU A 79 -20.00 6.13 -3.06
C GLU A 79 -20.26 7.50 -3.73
N PRO A 80 -20.84 8.52 -3.06
CA PRO A 80 -21.08 9.83 -3.68
C PRO A 80 -19.79 10.52 -4.14
N TYR A 81 -18.70 10.32 -3.42
CA TYR A 81 -17.41 10.93 -3.70
C TYR A 81 -16.63 10.20 -4.81
N LEU A 82 -16.92 8.91 -5.03
CA LEU A 82 -16.24 8.11 -6.07
C LEU A 82 -16.64 8.54 -7.48
N SER A 83 -17.89 8.95 -7.69
CA SER A 83 -18.38 9.44 -8.99
C SER A 83 -17.58 10.63 -9.51
N ASN A 84 -16.98 11.40 -8.59
CA ASN A 84 -16.26 12.62 -8.88
C ASN A 84 -14.78 12.52 -8.50
N ILE A 85 -14.22 11.31 -8.43
CA ILE A 85 -12.80 11.09 -8.06
C ILE A 85 -11.80 11.65 -9.09
N SER A 86 -12.28 12.10 -10.25
CA SER A 86 -11.48 12.81 -11.25
C SER A 86 -11.58 14.34 -11.09
N ASN A 87 -12.44 14.84 -10.19
CA ASN A 87 -12.53 16.24 -9.87
C ASN A 87 -11.42 16.61 -8.87
N GLU A 88 -10.51 17.48 -9.31
CA GLU A 88 -9.39 17.94 -8.49
C GLU A 88 -9.75 19.18 -7.64
N ASP A 89 -10.96 19.75 -7.80
CA ASP A 89 -11.41 20.88 -7.02
C ASP A 89 -11.78 20.46 -5.58
N PRO A 90 -11.02 20.87 -4.55
CA PRO A 90 -11.31 20.51 -3.17
C PRO A 90 -12.65 21.08 -2.66
N SER A 91 -13.17 22.14 -3.29
CA SER A 91 -14.45 22.76 -2.96
C SER A 91 -15.62 21.80 -3.12
N TYR A 92 -15.47 20.81 -4.00
CA TYR A 92 -16.48 19.78 -4.25
C TYR A 92 -16.79 18.93 -3.01
N LEU A 93 -15.83 18.74 -2.12
CA LEU A 93 -16.02 17.96 -0.88
C LEU A 93 -16.85 18.70 0.18
N LEU A 94 -16.96 20.03 0.08
CA LEU A 94 -17.62 20.88 1.08
C LEU A 94 -19.09 21.19 0.75
N ASN A 95 -19.53 20.92 -0.49
CA ASN A 95 -20.85 21.29 -1.01
C ASN A 95 -21.83 20.10 -1.16
N ASN A 96 -21.52 18.93 -0.60
CA ASN A 96 -22.36 17.73 -0.63
C ASN A 96 -22.92 17.37 0.75
#